data_AF-A0A7S4J769-F1
#
_entry.id   AF-A0A7S4J769-F1
#
_cell.length_a   1.000
_cell.length_b   1.000
_cell.length_c   1.000
_cell.angle_alpha   90.00
_cell.angle_beta   90.00
_cell.angle_gamma   90.00
#
_symmetry.space_group_name_H-M   'P 1'
#
loop_
_entity.id
_entity.type
_entity.pdbx_description
1 polymer ?
#
loop_
_entity_poly.entity_id
_entity_poly.type
_entity_poly.pdbx_seq_one_letter_code
_entity_poly.pdbx_strand_id
1 'polypeptide(L)'
;MAEVSEKEQRFLAWLREHGAKFDKLEWPVYRWPGKPHDGERGVRVISDIAPCEEMFSIPEKILMSRKSCMASSIAHVFRKHKDVLFSSRDELALTLLILYEKLDQGNASFWKPMIDILPADPGAASKWSEEELQELQDESLKAEAMIVVASMQQTYQRVLR
;
A
#
# COMPACT_ATOMS: atom_id res chain seq x y z
N MET A 1 -17.44 -13.23 14.96
CA MET A 1 -16.79 -11.91 14.77
C MET A 1 -15.67 -12.15 13.78
N ALA A 2 -15.42 -11.29 12.78
CA ALA A 2 -14.17 -11.43 12.01
C ALA A 2 -13.05 -11.01 12.97
N GLU A 3 -12.31 -11.99 13.47
CA GLU A 3 -11.30 -11.80 14.50
C GLU A 3 -10.06 -11.16 13.86
N VAL A 4 -9.46 -10.19 14.55
CA VAL A 4 -8.23 -9.53 14.07
C VAL A 4 -7.15 -10.60 13.92
N SER A 5 -6.62 -10.75 12.72
CA SER A 5 -5.63 -11.80 12.44
C SER A 5 -4.33 -11.56 13.20
N GLU A 6 -3.55 -12.62 13.43
CA GLU A 6 -2.25 -12.49 14.09
C GLU A 6 -1.31 -11.51 13.36
N LYS A 7 -1.39 -11.43 12.03
CA LYS A 7 -0.61 -10.50 11.21
C LYS A 7 -0.95 -9.05 11.55
N GLU A 8 -2.23 -8.76 11.74
CA GLU A 8 -2.72 -7.42 12.07
C GLU A 8 -2.39 -7.05 13.51
N GLN A 9 -2.46 -8.00 14.44
CA GLN A 9 -1.99 -7.79 15.81
C GLN A 9 -0.49 -7.46 15.85
N ARG A 10 0.33 -8.19 15.08
CA ARG A 10 1.76 -7.89 14.94
C ARG A 10 2.02 -6.51 14.34
N PHE A 11 1.25 -6.11 13.32
CA PHE A 11 1.35 -4.78 12.74
C PHE A 11 1.01 -3.67 13.75
N LEU A 12 -0.09 -3.81 14.52
CA LEU A 12 -0.48 -2.86 15.55
C LEU A 12 0.56 -2.75 16.67
N ALA A 13 1.13 -3.88 17.09
CA ALA A 13 2.21 -3.90 18.07
C ALA A 13 3.46 -3.17 17.55
N TRP A 14 3.86 -3.46 16.31
CA TRP A 14 4.99 -2.80 15.65
C TRP A 14 4.78 -1.30 15.49
N LEU A 15 3.58 -0.84 15.13
CA LEU A 15 3.26 0.59 15.07
C LEU A 15 3.47 1.27 16.42
N ARG A 16 2.94 0.70 17.51
CA ARG A 16 3.07 1.26 18.87
C ARG A 16 4.52 1.28 19.34
N GLU A 17 5.25 0.18 19.14
CA GLU A 17 6.67 0.07 19.46
C GLU A 17 7.49 1.18 18.79
N HIS A 18 7.12 1.56 17.56
CA HIS A 18 7.83 2.57 16.80
C HIS A 18 7.33 4.01 17.03
N GLY A 19 6.36 4.21 17.93
CA GLY A 19 5.90 5.52 18.38
C GLY A 19 4.68 6.08 17.64
N ALA A 20 3.96 5.24 16.89
CA ALA A 20 2.67 5.64 16.36
C ALA A 20 1.63 5.79 17.48
N LYS A 21 0.80 6.82 17.39
CA LYS A 21 -0.30 7.11 18.33
C LYS A 21 -1.62 7.08 17.59
N PHE A 22 -2.60 6.36 18.13
CA PHE A 22 -3.92 6.18 17.50
C PHE A 22 -4.95 5.72 18.55
N ASP A 23 -4.88 6.27 19.77
CA ASP A 23 -5.59 5.74 20.96
C ASP A 23 -7.12 5.82 20.83
N LYS A 24 -7.64 6.75 20.02
CA LYS A 24 -9.08 6.91 19.75
C LYS A 24 -9.56 6.10 18.54
N LEU A 25 -8.69 5.29 17.94
CA LEU A 25 -8.97 4.54 16.73
C LEU A 25 -8.87 3.04 16.98
N GLU A 26 -9.75 2.32 16.31
CA GLU A 26 -9.73 0.87 16.19
C GLU A 26 -9.50 0.51 14.73
N TRP A 27 -8.50 -0.33 14.50
CA TRP A 27 -8.19 -0.93 13.22
C TRP A 27 -7.64 -2.34 13.47
N PRO A 28 -7.93 -3.32 12.60
CA PRO A 28 -8.87 -3.24 11.47
C PRO A 28 -10.31 -3.40 11.95
N VAL A 29 -11.23 -2.70 11.28
CA VAL A 29 -12.68 -2.93 11.42
C VAL A 29 -13.23 -3.43 10.10
N TYR A 30 -13.84 -4.62 10.15
CA TYR A 30 -14.39 -5.32 8.98
C TYR A 30 -15.91 -5.19 8.85
N ARG A 31 -16.58 -4.54 9.82
CA ARG A 31 -18.03 -4.41 9.87
C ARG A 31 -18.42 -3.04 10.40
N TRP A 32 -19.34 -2.39 9.71
CA TRP A 32 -19.92 -1.13 10.14
C TRP A 32 -21.39 -1.33 10.57
N PRO A 33 -21.83 -0.80 11.72
CA PRO A 33 -23.24 -0.88 12.12
C PRO A 33 -24.16 -0.28 11.04
N GLY A 34 -25.14 -1.05 10.58
CA GLY A 34 -26.16 -0.57 9.63
C GLY A 34 -25.73 -0.46 8.16
N LYS A 35 -24.55 -0.99 7.77
CA LYS A 35 -24.16 -1.09 6.35
C LYS A 35 -23.85 -2.54 5.97
N PRO A 36 -24.33 -3.03 4.81
CA PRO A 36 -23.76 -4.24 4.23
C PRO A 36 -22.29 -3.95 3.92
N HIS A 37 -21.39 -4.70 4.54
CA HIS A 37 -19.95 -4.55 4.35
C HIS A 37 -19.48 -5.59 3.34
N ASP A 38 -18.64 -5.18 2.40
CA ASP A 38 -17.98 -5.99 1.37
C ASP A 38 -16.84 -6.88 1.92
N GLY A 39 -16.35 -6.55 3.12
CA GLY A 39 -15.29 -7.30 3.81
C GLY A 39 -13.94 -6.59 3.80
N GLU A 40 -13.88 -5.35 3.30
CA GLU A 40 -12.68 -4.51 3.36
C GLU A 40 -12.29 -4.10 4.80
N ARG A 41 -11.09 -3.56 4.95
CA ARG A 41 -10.58 -3.10 6.25
C ARG A 41 -10.73 -1.60 6.37
N GLY A 42 -11.50 -1.17 7.36
CA GLY A 42 -11.64 0.23 7.75
C GLY A 42 -11.04 0.56 9.10
N VAL A 43 -11.10 1.85 9.45
CA VAL A 43 -10.79 2.38 10.78
C VAL A 43 -12.11 2.86 11.41
N ARG A 44 -12.29 2.62 12.71
CA ARG A 44 -13.41 3.15 13.49
C ARG A 44 -12.90 4.04 14.61
N VAL A 45 -13.61 5.14 14.86
CA VAL A 45 -13.40 5.98 16.04
C VAL A 45 -14.12 5.36 17.23
N ILE A 46 -13.42 5.22 18.37
CA ILE A 46 -13.96 4.60 19.60
C ILE A 46 -14.24 5.60 20.73
N SER A 47 -13.91 6.88 20.52
CA SER A 47 -14.22 7.97 21.44
C SER A 47 -14.23 9.30 20.70
N ASP A 48 -14.99 10.28 21.18
CA ASP A 48 -15.13 11.59 20.53
C ASP A 48 -13.79 12.26 20.25
N ILE A 49 -13.65 12.84 19.06
CA ILE A 49 -12.49 13.62 18.63
C ILE A 49 -12.91 15.09 18.55
N ALA A 50 -12.30 15.95 19.36
CA ALA A 50 -12.62 17.36 19.38
C ALA A 50 -12.12 18.08 18.11
N PRO A 51 -12.69 19.24 17.75
CA PRO A 51 -12.14 20.06 16.68
C PRO A 51 -10.65 20.38 16.92
N CYS A 52 -9.84 20.21 15.88
CA CYS A 52 -8.38 20.41 15.92
C CYS A 52 -7.59 19.47 16.85
N GLU A 53 -8.20 18.39 17.33
CA GLU A 53 -7.48 17.33 18.07
C GLU A 53 -6.67 16.44 17.12
N GLU A 54 -5.46 16.04 17.53
CA GLU A 54 -4.66 15.04 16.81
C GLU A 54 -5.35 13.67 16.89
N MET A 55 -5.92 13.21 15.79
CA MET A 55 -6.59 11.90 15.71
C MET A 55 -5.60 10.73 15.75
N PHE A 56 -4.47 10.86 15.06
CA PHE A 56 -3.38 9.89 15.07
C PHE A 56 -2.08 10.56 14.60
N SER A 57 -0.94 9.95 14.93
CA SER A 57 0.37 10.35 14.42
C SER A 57 1.23 9.13 14.08
N ILE A 58 1.92 9.19 12.93
CA ILE A 58 2.80 8.14 12.41
C ILE A 58 4.22 8.72 12.27
N PRO A 59 5.22 8.19 13.00
CA PRO A 59 6.60 8.64 12.87
C PRO A 59 7.17 8.42 11.46
N GLU A 60 7.90 9.41 10.93
CA GLU A 60 8.47 9.34 9.57
C GLU A 60 9.38 8.11 9.37
N LYS A 61 10.09 7.67 10.42
CA LYS A 61 11.03 6.55 10.37
C LYS A 61 10.40 5.21 9.96
N ILE A 62 9.08 5.04 10.13
CA ILE A 62 8.38 3.82 9.73
C ILE A 62 7.73 3.91 8.35
N LEU A 63 7.78 5.07 7.70
CA LEU A 63 7.25 5.26 6.36
C LEU A 63 8.23 4.72 5.31
N MET A 64 7.67 4.09 4.27
CA MET A 64 8.41 3.81 3.04
C MET A 64 8.37 5.06 2.17
N SER A 65 9.53 5.64 1.90
CA SER A 65 9.65 6.89 1.15
C SER A 65 10.86 6.85 0.22
N ARG A 66 11.03 7.89 -0.59
CA ARG A 66 12.27 8.10 -1.36
C ARG A 66 13.52 8.07 -0.48
N LYS A 67 13.46 8.55 0.76
CA LYS A 67 14.59 8.46 1.70
C LYS A 67 14.92 6.99 2.00
N SER A 68 13.90 6.16 2.22
CA SER A 68 14.04 4.71 2.45
C SER A 68 14.66 4.01 1.24
N CYS A 69 14.25 4.36 0.01
CA CYS A 69 14.87 3.83 -1.22
C CYS A 69 16.38 4.11 -1.25
N MET A 70 16.79 5.35 -0.94
CA MET A 70 18.19 5.77 -0.98
C MET A 70 19.03 5.27 0.20
N ALA A 71 18.40 4.85 1.29
CA ALA A 71 19.04 4.23 2.45
C ALA A 71 19.13 2.69 2.36
N SER A 72 18.38 2.07 1.46
CA SER A 72 18.39 0.61 1.24
C SER A 72 19.71 0.11 0.64
N SER A 73 19.99 -1.19 0.78
CA SER A 73 21.18 -1.82 0.17
C SER A 73 21.17 -1.74 -1.37
N ILE A 74 19.96 -1.70 -1.97
CA ILE A 74 19.74 -1.57 -3.41
C ILE A 74 19.69 -0.11 -3.89
N ALA A 75 20.12 0.85 -3.06
CA ALA A 75 20.23 2.28 -3.43
C ALA A 75 20.99 2.52 -4.75
N HIS A 76 21.93 1.65 -5.11
CA HIS A 76 22.66 1.73 -6.38
C HIS A 76 21.75 1.52 -7.60
N VAL A 77 20.72 0.66 -7.51
CA VAL A 77 19.71 0.46 -8.58
C VAL A 77 18.88 1.72 -8.77
N PHE A 78 18.39 2.29 -7.66
CA PHE A 78 17.63 3.53 -7.64
C PHE A 78 18.41 4.71 -8.23
N ARG A 79 19.74 4.78 -7.98
CA ARG A 79 20.62 5.78 -8.59
C ARG A 79 20.81 5.56 -10.08
N LYS A 80 21.01 4.32 -10.52
CA LYS A 80 21.26 3.98 -11.92
C LYS A 80 20.04 4.30 -12.80
N HIS A 81 18.84 4.01 -12.34
CA HIS A 81 17.59 4.17 -13.10
C HIS A 81 16.72 5.32 -12.56
N LYS A 82 17.35 6.39 -12.09
CA LYS A 82 16.66 7.52 -11.44
C LYS A 82 15.62 8.19 -12.35
N ASP A 83 15.91 8.29 -13.63
CA ASP A 83 15.04 8.88 -14.66
C ASP A 83 13.73 8.08 -14.85
N VAL A 84 13.77 6.77 -14.63
CA VAL A 84 12.61 5.88 -14.75
C VAL A 84 11.89 5.76 -13.40
N LEU A 85 12.62 5.36 -12.36
CA LEU A 85 12.05 4.96 -11.07
C LEU A 85 11.53 6.14 -10.25
N PHE A 86 12.17 7.30 -10.39
CA PHE A 86 11.79 8.55 -9.71
C PHE A 86 11.19 9.57 -10.68
N SER A 87 10.49 9.08 -11.71
CA SER A 87 9.63 9.90 -12.55
C SER A 87 8.43 10.44 -11.73
N SER A 88 7.53 11.19 -12.37
CA SER A 88 6.58 12.15 -11.77
C SER A 88 5.85 11.79 -10.46
N ARG A 89 5.74 10.53 -10.05
CA ARG A 89 5.05 10.11 -8.80
C ARG A 89 5.79 9.13 -7.89
N ASP A 90 7.05 8.76 -8.17
CA ASP A 90 7.86 7.81 -7.36
C ASP A 90 7.24 6.42 -7.11
N GLU A 91 6.06 6.13 -7.65
CA GLU A 91 5.29 4.89 -7.43
C GLU A 91 6.10 3.64 -7.77
N LEU A 92 6.89 3.71 -8.85
CA LEU A 92 7.77 2.63 -9.30
C LEU A 92 8.92 2.39 -8.33
N ALA A 93 9.54 3.45 -7.81
CA ALA A 93 10.60 3.31 -6.81
C ALA A 93 10.07 2.67 -5.53
N LEU A 94 8.89 3.08 -5.06
CA LEU A 94 8.26 2.50 -3.88
C LEU A 94 7.82 1.05 -4.11
N THR A 95 7.29 0.74 -5.30
CA THR A 95 6.94 -0.63 -5.67
C THR A 95 8.16 -1.54 -5.67
N LEU A 96 9.27 -1.09 -6.26
CA LEU A 96 10.53 -1.84 -6.22
C LEU A 96 11.04 -2.03 -4.79
N LEU A 97 10.93 -1.01 -3.93
CA LEU A 97 11.30 -1.12 -2.52
C LEU A 97 10.43 -2.16 -1.80
N ILE A 98 9.10 -2.14 -2.00
CA ILE A 98 8.18 -3.14 -1.42
C ILE A 98 8.54 -4.55 -1.90
N LEU A 99 8.84 -4.72 -3.19
CA LEU A 99 9.25 -6.02 -3.74
C LEU A 99 10.56 -6.51 -3.15
N TYR A 100 11.56 -5.63 -3.03
CA TYR A 100 12.84 -5.93 -2.41
C TYR A 100 12.67 -6.35 -0.94
N GLU A 101 11.93 -5.56 -0.15
CA GLU A 101 11.66 -5.87 1.25
C GLU A 101 10.87 -7.17 1.41
N LYS A 102 9.91 -7.44 0.51
CA LYS A 102 9.07 -8.64 0.58
C LYS A 102 9.81 -9.92 0.15
N LEU A 103 10.62 -9.86 -0.91
CA LEU A 103 11.20 -11.03 -1.56
C LEU A 103 12.64 -11.31 -1.15
N ASP A 104 13.48 -10.28 -1.05
CA ASP A 104 14.90 -10.42 -0.73
C ASP A 104 15.14 -10.39 0.78
N GLN A 105 14.60 -9.37 1.46
CA GLN A 105 14.73 -9.27 2.92
C GLN A 105 13.79 -10.24 3.65
N GLY A 106 12.58 -10.43 3.13
CA GLY A 106 11.62 -11.41 3.64
C GLY A 106 11.35 -11.23 5.13
N ASN A 107 11.69 -12.24 5.94
CA ASN A 107 11.48 -12.19 7.40
C ASN A 107 12.41 -11.22 8.14
N ALA A 108 13.53 -10.81 7.53
CA ALA A 108 14.44 -9.81 8.10
C ALA A 108 14.00 -8.37 7.81
N SER A 109 12.97 -8.17 6.97
CA SER A 109 12.50 -6.83 6.61
C SER A 109 11.98 -6.09 7.84
N PHE A 110 12.46 -4.85 8.02
CA PHE A 110 11.94 -3.93 9.02
C PHE A 110 10.44 -3.66 8.86
N TRP A 111 9.96 -3.61 7.61
CA TRP A 111 8.56 -3.35 7.26
C TRP A 111 7.72 -4.63 7.15
N LYS A 112 8.26 -5.79 7.53
CA LYS A 112 7.55 -7.08 7.45
C LYS A 112 6.13 -7.05 8.04
N PRO A 113 5.88 -6.45 9.23
CA PRO A 113 4.52 -6.40 9.78
C PRO A 113 3.55 -5.61 8.91
N MET A 114 4.00 -4.53 8.27
CA MET A 114 3.20 -3.73 7.34
C MET A 114 2.98 -4.46 6.00
N ILE A 115 4.01 -5.10 5.45
CA ILE A 115 3.90 -5.85 4.19
C ILE A 115 2.97 -7.05 4.34
N ASP A 116 3.00 -7.74 5.49
CA ASP A 116 2.17 -8.91 5.75
C ASP A 116 0.67 -8.64 5.77
N ILE A 117 0.29 -7.40 6.08
CA ILE A 117 -1.11 -6.96 6.07
C ILE A 117 -1.52 -6.37 4.73
N LEU A 118 -0.65 -6.20 3.74
CA LEU A 118 -1.09 -5.67 2.44
C LEU A 118 -2.09 -6.63 1.78
N PRO A 119 -3.13 -6.13 1.10
CA PRO A 119 -4.07 -6.98 0.38
C PRO A 119 -3.31 -7.78 -0.70
N ALA A 120 -3.69 -9.05 -0.89
CA ALA A 120 -3.12 -9.89 -1.93
C ALA A 120 -3.49 -9.38 -3.33
N ASP A 121 -4.71 -8.85 -3.47
CA ASP A 121 -5.20 -8.18 -4.66
C ASP A 121 -5.83 -6.83 -4.30
N PRO A 122 -5.28 -5.69 -4.77
CA PRO A 122 -5.87 -4.38 -4.55
C PRO A 122 -7.04 -4.06 -5.50
N GLY A 123 -7.46 -4.96 -6.39
CA GLY A 123 -8.65 -4.78 -7.22
C GLY A 123 -8.50 -3.72 -8.31
N ALA A 124 -7.53 -3.88 -9.21
CA ALA A 124 -7.32 -2.94 -10.32
C ALA A 124 -8.24 -3.25 -11.52
N ALA A 125 -8.82 -2.22 -12.14
CA ALA A 125 -9.65 -2.35 -13.35
C ALA A 125 -8.91 -3.02 -14.52
N SER A 126 -7.58 -2.91 -14.56
CA SER A 126 -6.73 -3.61 -15.51
C SER A 126 -6.76 -5.14 -15.40
N LYS A 127 -7.40 -5.70 -14.35
CA LYS A 127 -7.59 -7.13 -14.13
C LYS A 127 -9.01 -7.60 -14.41
N TRP A 128 -9.93 -6.69 -14.72
CA TRP A 128 -11.32 -7.03 -14.99
C TRP A 128 -11.43 -7.85 -16.27
N SER A 129 -12.43 -8.72 -16.34
CA SER A 129 -12.75 -9.46 -17.55
C SER A 129 -13.30 -8.50 -18.62
N GLU A 130 -13.33 -8.96 -19.87
CA GLU A 130 -13.92 -8.17 -20.95
C GLU A 130 -15.38 -7.84 -20.63
N GLU A 131 -16.15 -8.80 -20.11
CA GLU A 131 -17.54 -8.61 -19.72
C GLU A 131 -17.68 -7.53 -18.64
N GLU A 132 -16.84 -7.54 -17.60
CA GLU A 132 -16.82 -6.53 -16.55
C GLU A 132 -16.45 -5.13 -17.09
N LEU A 133 -15.51 -5.06 -18.04
CA LEU A 133 -15.18 -3.82 -18.72
C LEU A 133 -16.32 -3.32 -19.61
N GLN A 134 -17.08 -4.22 -20.25
CA GLN A 134 -18.24 -3.85 -21.06
C GLN A 134 -19.34 -3.18 -20.24
N GLU A 135 -19.50 -3.54 -18.96
CA GLU A 135 -20.44 -2.90 -18.02
C GLU A 135 -20.12 -1.43 -17.73
N LEU A 136 -18.89 -0.96 -18.00
CA LEU A 136 -18.57 0.47 -17.93
C LEU A 136 -19.33 1.29 -18.97
N GLN A 137 -19.74 0.65 -20.09
CA GLN A 137 -20.46 1.29 -21.20
C GLN A 137 -19.78 2.56 -21.76
N ASP A 138 -18.47 2.70 -21.53
CA ASP A 138 -17.66 3.84 -21.95
C ASP A 138 -16.32 3.36 -22.51
N GLU A 139 -16.10 3.55 -23.81
CA GLU A 139 -14.88 3.10 -24.49
C GLU A 139 -13.61 3.82 -24.00
N SER A 140 -13.73 5.06 -23.51
CA SER A 140 -12.59 5.80 -22.97
C SER A 140 -12.12 5.24 -21.63
N LEU A 141 -13.05 4.87 -20.75
CA LEU A 141 -12.74 4.22 -19.48
C LEU A 141 -12.16 2.82 -19.67
N LYS A 142 -12.69 2.05 -20.63
CA LYS A 142 -12.13 0.74 -21.01
C LYS A 142 -10.69 0.89 -21.51
N ALA A 143 -10.43 1.86 -22.38
CA ALA A 143 -9.09 2.14 -22.87
C ALA A 143 -8.14 2.54 -21.71
N GLU A 144 -8.60 3.39 -20.78
CA GLU A 144 -7.81 3.81 -19.62
C GLU A 144 -7.41 2.65 -18.72
N ALA A 145 -8.31 1.71 -18.45
CA ALA A 145 -8.02 0.50 -17.68
C ALA A 145 -6.86 -0.32 -18.30
N MET A 146 -6.75 -0.32 -19.63
CA MET A 146 -5.72 -1.07 -20.36
C MET A 146 -4.39 -0.30 -20.51
N ILE A 147 -4.42 1.03 -20.51
CA ILE A 147 -3.20 1.88 -20.63
C ILE A 147 -2.19 1.57 -19.52
N VAL A 148 -2.67 1.32 -18.30
CA VAL A 148 -1.81 1.04 -17.13
C VAL A 148 -0.93 -0.18 -17.39
N VAL A 149 -1.48 -1.27 -17.95
CA VAL A 149 -0.73 -2.50 -18.23
C VAL A 149 0.38 -2.26 -19.24
N ALA A 150 0.06 -1.59 -20.35
CA ALA A 150 1.02 -1.29 -21.41
C ALA A 150 2.16 -0.38 -20.90
N SER A 151 1.81 0.63 -20.10
CA SER A 151 2.77 1.56 -19.47
C SER A 151 3.72 0.82 -18.51
N MET A 152 3.20 -0.09 -17.69
CA MET A 152 4.02 -0.90 -16.77
C MET A 152 4.99 -1.81 -17.53
N GLN A 153 4.54 -2.45 -18.62
CA GLN A 153 5.41 -3.30 -19.45
C GLN A 153 6.55 -2.50 -20.10
N GLN A 154 6.26 -1.34 -20.68
CA GLN A 154 7.28 -0.48 -21.28
C GLN A 154 8.31 -0.01 -20.25
N THR A 155 7.83 0.38 -19.07
CA THR A 155 8.68 0.80 -17.95
C THR A 155 9.59 -0.33 -17.50
N TYR A 156 9.06 -1.55 -17.34
CA TYR A 156 9.85 -2.73 -16.98
C TYR A 156 10.98 -2.97 -17.99
N GLN A 157 10.69 -2.89 -19.29
CA GLN A 157 11.70 -3.05 -20.34
C GLN A 157 12.79 -1.96 -20.31
N ARG A 158 12.46 -0.73 -19.88
CA ARG A 158 13.45 0.34 -19.71
C ARG A 158 14.40 0.10 -18.54
N VAL A 159 13.94 -0.55 -17.47
CA VAL A 159 14.77 -0.86 -16.30
C VAL A 159 15.71 -2.04 -16.58
N LEU A 160 15.34 -2.98 -17.47
CA LEU A 160 16.19 -4.13 -17.83
C LEU A 160 17.40 -3.78 -18.72
N ARG A 161 17.39 -2.61 -19.37
CA ARG A 161 18.49 -2.13 -20.22
C ARG A 161 19.58 -1.45 -19.39
#